data_AF-A0A5A9YWN2-F1
#
_entry.id   AF-A0A5A9YWN2-F1
#
_cell.length_a   1.000
_cell.length_b   1.000
_cell.length_c   1.000
_cell.angle_alpha   90.00
_cell.angle_beta   90.00
_cell.angle_gamma   90.00
#
_symmetry.space_group_name_H-M   'P 1'
#
loop_
_entity.id
_entity.type
_entity.pdbx_description
1 polymer ?
#
loop_
_entity_poly.entity_id
_entity_poly.type
_entity_poly.pdbx_seq_one_letter_code
_entity_poly.pdbx_strand_id
1 'polypeptide(L)'
;PRLLAMTVENPQPDLVLERVLPLVEAVARRSAYLVLLTENPGALERLLTLCAASPMVAEQIARFPILLDELLNEGRLFRPPQAAELAAELRERLMRIPEDDLEQQMETLRHFKLAHGLRVAASEIAGTLPLMKVSDYLTWLAEAILVEVLELAWRQLVQRHGRPLRADGTPCDPDFVIVGYGKVGGLEFGHGS
;
A
#
# COMPACT_ATOMS: atom_id res chain seq x y z
N PRO A 1 -20.40 -20.68 1.12
CA PRO A 1 -20.40 -21.81 0.15
C PRO A 1 -19.32 -21.68 -0.94
N ARG A 2 -19.28 -20.56 -1.68
CA ARG A 2 -18.32 -20.36 -2.80
C ARG A 2 -16.86 -20.38 -2.35
N LEU A 3 -16.51 -19.69 -1.27
CA LEU A 3 -15.15 -19.70 -0.71
C LEU A 3 -14.67 -21.13 -0.47
N LEU A 4 -15.42 -21.92 0.31
CA LEU A 4 -15.06 -23.32 0.59
C LEU A 4 -14.94 -24.17 -0.67
N ALA A 5 -15.84 -23.99 -1.65
CA ALA A 5 -15.77 -24.72 -2.91
C ALA A 5 -14.45 -24.43 -3.66
N MET A 6 -14.08 -23.16 -3.78
CA MET A 6 -12.82 -22.75 -4.43
C MET A 6 -11.59 -23.13 -3.62
N THR A 7 -11.67 -23.15 -2.29
CA THR A 7 -10.56 -23.58 -1.43
C THR A 7 -10.23 -25.07 -1.64
N VAL A 8 -11.25 -25.92 -1.81
CA VAL A 8 -11.07 -27.37 -2.04
C VAL A 8 -10.40 -27.67 -3.39
N GLU A 9 -10.52 -26.77 -4.37
CA GLU A 9 -9.84 -26.89 -5.66
C GLU A 9 -8.33 -26.57 -5.58
N ASN A 10 -7.86 -25.98 -4.48
CA ASN A 10 -6.44 -25.69 -4.28
C ASN A 10 -5.64 -26.96 -3.93
N PRO A 11 -4.36 -27.08 -4.36
CA PRO A 11 -3.51 -28.21 -3.98
C PRO A 11 -3.31 -28.40 -2.46
N GLN A 12 -3.46 -27.34 -1.66
CA GLN A 12 -3.29 -27.35 -0.20
C GLN A 12 -4.50 -26.74 0.51
N PRO A 13 -5.68 -27.39 0.47
CA PRO A 13 -6.94 -26.78 0.90
C PRO A 13 -6.95 -26.43 2.39
N ASP A 14 -6.40 -27.29 3.24
CA ASP A 14 -6.35 -27.07 4.69
C ASP A 14 -5.53 -25.82 5.05
N LEU A 15 -4.35 -25.67 4.43
CA LEU A 15 -3.47 -24.53 4.64
C LEU A 15 -4.12 -23.22 4.18
N VAL A 16 -4.75 -23.23 3.01
CA VAL A 16 -5.42 -22.03 2.48
C VAL A 16 -6.60 -21.64 3.37
N LEU A 17 -7.37 -22.62 3.83
CA LEU A 17 -8.49 -22.37 4.73
C LEU A 17 -8.02 -21.77 6.05
N GLU A 18 -6.97 -22.34 6.66
CA GLU A 18 -6.35 -21.83 7.89
C GLU A 18 -5.92 -20.37 7.73
N ARG A 19 -5.32 -20.01 6.60
CA ARG A 19 -4.83 -18.64 6.34
C ARG A 19 -5.92 -17.64 6.01
N VAL A 20 -7.04 -18.07 5.42
CA VAL A 20 -8.14 -17.18 5.01
C VAL A 20 -9.18 -16.99 6.13
N LEU A 21 -9.30 -17.94 7.06
CA LEU A 21 -10.25 -17.85 8.18
C LEU A 21 -10.11 -16.56 9.01
N PRO A 22 -8.90 -16.13 9.42
CA PRO A 22 -8.73 -14.88 10.17
C PRO A 22 -9.28 -13.65 9.44
N LEU A 23 -9.15 -13.61 8.11
CA LEU A 23 -9.74 -12.54 7.30
C LEU A 23 -11.28 -12.60 7.35
N VAL A 24 -11.87 -13.79 7.18
CA VAL A 24 -13.33 -13.96 7.23
C VAL A 24 -13.86 -13.51 8.59
N GLU A 25 -13.20 -13.86 9.68
CA GLU A 25 -13.54 -13.41 11.03
C GLU A 25 -13.43 -11.88 11.17
N ALA A 26 -12.35 -11.28 10.66
CA ALA A 26 -12.11 -9.84 10.70
C ALA A 26 -13.18 -9.04 9.91
N VAL A 27 -13.75 -9.61 8.85
CA VAL A 27 -14.78 -8.96 8.02
C VAL A 27 -16.20 -9.46 8.25
N ALA A 28 -16.42 -10.42 9.16
CA ALA A 28 -17.73 -11.05 9.36
C ALA A 28 -18.87 -10.05 9.64
N ARG A 29 -18.56 -8.92 10.30
CA ARG A 29 -19.52 -7.85 10.61
C ARG A 29 -19.54 -6.71 9.57
N ARG A 30 -18.75 -6.83 8.50
CA ARG A 30 -18.57 -5.81 7.46
C ARG A 30 -19.09 -6.36 6.13
N SER A 31 -20.42 -6.30 5.95
CA SER A 31 -21.11 -6.90 4.81
C SER A 31 -20.53 -6.46 3.45
N ALA A 32 -20.05 -5.24 3.32
CA ALA A 32 -19.43 -4.72 2.09
C ALA A 32 -18.28 -5.62 1.59
N TYR A 33 -17.39 -6.08 2.47
CA TYR A 33 -16.26 -6.93 2.06
C TYR A 33 -16.71 -8.35 1.69
N LEU A 34 -17.71 -8.89 2.39
CA LEU A 34 -18.29 -10.19 2.04
C LEU A 34 -19.00 -10.15 0.69
N VAL A 35 -19.73 -9.05 0.42
CA VAL A 35 -20.38 -8.80 -0.87
C VAL A 35 -19.31 -8.66 -1.96
N LEU A 36 -18.25 -7.86 -1.75
CA LEU A 36 -17.15 -7.71 -2.70
C LEU A 36 -16.59 -9.08 -3.13
N LEU A 37 -16.29 -9.96 -2.18
CA LEU A 37 -15.76 -11.30 -2.47
C LEU A 37 -16.79 -12.23 -3.13
N THR A 38 -18.08 -12.06 -2.81
CA THR A 38 -19.15 -12.87 -3.39
C THR A 38 -19.44 -12.46 -4.83
N GLU A 39 -19.46 -11.16 -5.10
CA GLU A 39 -19.76 -10.57 -6.41
C GLU A 39 -18.57 -10.59 -7.38
N ASN A 40 -17.33 -10.73 -6.88
CA ASN A 40 -16.13 -10.74 -7.70
C ASN A 40 -15.35 -12.07 -7.55
N PRO A 41 -15.74 -13.14 -8.27
CA PRO A 41 -15.06 -14.44 -8.18
C PRO A 41 -13.56 -14.37 -8.46
N GLY A 42 -13.13 -13.55 -9.42
CA GLY A 42 -11.71 -13.37 -9.70
C GLY A 42 -10.93 -12.73 -8.54
N ALA A 43 -11.55 -11.85 -7.76
CA ALA A 43 -10.90 -11.28 -6.57
C ALA A 43 -10.76 -12.34 -5.46
N LEU A 44 -11.77 -13.20 -5.30
CA LEU A 44 -11.71 -14.34 -4.39
C LEU A 44 -10.64 -15.36 -4.82
N GLU A 45 -10.52 -15.66 -6.11
CA GLU A 45 -9.47 -16.53 -6.64
C GLU A 45 -8.07 -15.98 -6.37
N ARG A 46 -7.85 -14.69 -6.62
CA ARG A 46 -6.59 -14.01 -6.33
C ARG A 46 -6.29 -14.00 -4.83
N LEU A 47 -7.30 -13.76 -3.98
CA LEU A 47 -7.16 -13.86 -2.53
C LEU A 47 -6.65 -15.25 -2.12
N LEU A 48 -7.31 -16.31 -2.58
CA LEU A 48 -6.95 -17.69 -2.23
C LEU A 48 -5.55 -18.03 -2.73
N THR A 49 -5.20 -17.65 -3.95
CA THR A 49 -3.87 -17.86 -4.54
C THR A 49 -2.78 -17.17 -3.73
N LEU A 50 -2.97 -15.89 -3.37
CA LEU A 50 -2.00 -15.14 -2.59
C LEU A 50 -1.86 -15.68 -1.17
N CYS A 51 -2.96 -16.03 -0.51
CA CYS A 51 -2.93 -16.64 0.82
C CYS A 51 -2.26 -18.03 0.80
N ALA A 52 -2.45 -18.82 -0.26
CA ALA A 52 -1.75 -20.09 -0.45
C ALA A 52 -0.23 -19.88 -0.54
N ALA A 53 0.19 -18.86 -1.27
CA ALA A 53 1.60 -18.59 -1.53
C ALA A 53 2.33 -17.93 -0.35
N SER A 54 1.68 -17.03 0.40
CA SER A 54 2.36 -16.23 1.43
C SER A 54 1.52 -16.04 2.71
N PRO A 55 2.01 -16.53 3.87
CA PRO A 55 1.36 -16.27 5.15
C PRO A 55 1.40 -14.78 5.51
N MET A 56 2.47 -14.08 5.16
CA MET A 56 2.60 -12.63 5.39
C MET A 56 1.49 -11.84 4.68
N VAL A 57 1.18 -12.19 3.42
CA VAL A 57 0.09 -11.55 2.68
C VAL A 57 -1.27 -11.86 3.31
N ALA A 58 -1.50 -13.11 3.73
CA ALA A 58 -2.73 -13.48 4.42
C ALA A 58 -2.92 -12.67 5.73
N GLU A 59 -1.88 -12.58 6.55
CA GLU A 59 -1.87 -11.76 7.78
C GLU A 59 -2.11 -10.27 7.48
N GLN A 60 -1.48 -9.74 6.43
CA GLN A 60 -1.63 -8.34 6.04
C GLN A 60 -3.08 -8.01 5.62
N ILE A 61 -3.71 -8.84 4.79
CA ILE A 61 -5.08 -8.62 4.33
C ILE A 61 -6.08 -8.82 5.48
N ALA A 62 -5.87 -9.80 6.36
CA ALA A 62 -6.68 -9.98 7.55
C ALA A 62 -6.62 -8.77 8.49
N ARG A 63 -5.41 -8.20 8.68
CA ARG A 63 -5.20 -7.01 9.49
C ARG A 63 -5.77 -5.74 8.85
N PHE A 64 -5.68 -5.63 7.52
CA PHE A 64 -6.14 -4.47 6.76
C PHE A 64 -7.09 -4.88 5.61
N PRO A 65 -8.37 -5.18 5.90
CA PRO A 65 -9.31 -5.68 4.89
C PRO A 65 -9.62 -4.71 3.74
N ILE A 66 -9.28 -3.42 3.89
CA ILE A 66 -9.37 -2.44 2.80
C ILE A 66 -8.54 -2.85 1.57
N LEU A 67 -7.50 -3.67 1.77
CA LEU A 67 -6.68 -4.22 0.70
C LEU A 67 -7.43 -5.18 -0.24
N LEU A 68 -8.63 -5.63 0.12
CA LEU A 68 -9.48 -6.41 -0.78
C LEU A 68 -9.82 -5.64 -2.07
N ASP A 69 -9.84 -4.30 -2.02
CA ASP A 69 -10.08 -3.47 -3.20
C ASP A 69 -8.96 -3.61 -4.25
N GLU A 70 -7.72 -3.85 -3.82
CA GLU A 70 -6.59 -4.07 -4.74
C GLU A 70 -6.73 -5.40 -5.51
N LEU A 71 -7.48 -6.37 -4.96
CA LEU A 71 -7.74 -7.65 -5.61
C LEU A 71 -8.75 -7.53 -6.75
N LEU A 72 -9.45 -6.40 -6.89
CA LEU A 72 -10.42 -6.19 -7.97
C LEU A 72 -9.75 -5.94 -9.32
N ASN A 73 -8.52 -5.38 -9.32
CA ASN A 73 -7.81 -5.01 -10.54
C ASN A 73 -6.50 -5.78 -10.67
N GLU A 74 -6.56 -6.92 -11.37
CA GLU A 74 -5.43 -7.79 -11.63
C GLU A 74 -4.25 -7.07 -12.31
N GLY A 75 -4.56 -6.21 -13.30
CA GLY A 75 -3.54 -5.48 -14.04
C GLY A 75 -2.73 -4.52 -13.17
N ARG A 76 -3.33 -3.97 -12.11
CA ARG A 76 -2.63 -3.14 -11.12
C ARG A 76 -1.94 -3.98 -10.04
N LEU A 77 -2.56 -5.11 -9.65
CA LEU A 77 -2.06 -5.97 -8.59
C LEU A 77 -0.69 -6.58 -8.91
N PHE A 78 -0.49 -7.02 -10.15
CA PHE A 78 0.71 -7.74 -10.59
C PHE A 78 1.67 -6.90 -11.44
N ARG A 79 1.40 -5.60 -11.61
CA ARG A 79 2.28 -4.68 -12.35
C ARG A 79 2.47 -3.39 -11.55
N PRO A 80 3.41 -3.39 -10.59
CA PRO A 80 3.73 -2.20 -9.82
C PRO A 80 4.26 -1.09 -10.74
N PRO A 81 3.85 0.18 -10.54
CA PRO A 81 4.28 1.30 -11.37
C PRO A 81 5.78 1.61 -11.21
N GLN A 82 6.35 2.36 -12.15
CA GLN A 82 7.70 2.89 -11.98
C GLN A 82 7.73 4.09 -11.02
N ALA A 83 8.90 4.50 -10.55
CA ALA A 83 9.05 5.58 -9.56
C ALA A 83 8.29 6.87 -9.90
N ALA A 84 8.36 7.34 -11.14
CA ALA A 84 7.66 8.56 -11.56
C ALA A 84 6.14 8.40 -11.56
N GLU A 85 5.65 7.24 -12.02
CA GLU A 85 4.22 6.91 -12.03
C GLU A 85 3.69 6.76 -10.60
N LEU A 86 4.47 6.15 -9.71
CA LEU A 86 4.14 5.98 -8.30
C LEU A 86 3.97 7.33 -7.59
N ALA A 87 4.92 8.25 -7.79
CA ALA A 87 4.85 9.59 -7.22
C ALA A 87 3.67 10.38 -7.79
N ALA A 88 3.41 10.28 -9.10
CA ALA A 88 2.26 10.91 -9.74
C ALA A 88 0.93 10.35 -9.22
N GLU A 89 0.82 9.03 -9.04
CA GLU A 89 -0.36 8.36 -8.49
C GLU A 89 -0.66 8.84 -7.07
N LEU A 90 0.35 8.93 -6.20
CA LEU A 90 0.16 9.42 -4.83
C LEU A 90 -0.31 10.88 -4.82
N ARG A 91 0.34 11.73 -5.62
CA ARG A 91 -0.03 13.14 -5.73
C ARG A 91 -1.47 13.30 -6.24
N GLU A 92 -1.87 12.55 -7.25
CA GLU A 92 -3.24 12.58 -7.77
C GLU A 92 -4.28 12.19 -6.71
N ARG A 93 -3.98 11.17 -5.89
CA ARG A 93 -4.87 10.77 -4.78
C ARG A 93 -5.00 11.88 -3.74
N LEU A 94 -3.90 12.53 -3.36
CA LEU A 94 -3.90 13.61 -2.37
C LEU A 94 -4.58 14.89 -2.88
N MET A 95 -4.46 15.23 -4.17
CA MET A 95 -5.11 16.40 -4.77
C MET A 95 -6.65 16.34 -4.72
N ARG A 96 -7.22 15.14 -4.56
CA ARG A 96 -8.68 14.94 -4.46
C ARG A 96 -9.23 15.19 -3.05
N ILE A 97 -8.35 15.35 -2.08
CA ILE A 97 -8.70 15.52 -0.67
C ILE A 97 -8.58 17.02 -0.33
N PRO A 98 -9.55 17.59 0.41
CA PRO A 98 -9.46 18.97 0.87
C PRO A 98 -8.13 19.22 1.61
N GLU A 99 -7.53 20.40 1.38
CA GLU A 99 -6.21 20.71 1.97
C GLU A 99 -6.25 20.80 3.50
N ASP A 100 -7.40 21.13 4.07
CA ASP A 100 -7.67 21.24 5.50
C ASP A 100 -8.06 19.91 6.17
N ASP A 101 -8.30 18.84 5.41
CA ASP A 101 -8.60 17.51 5.93
C ASP A 101 -7.33 16.66 6.10
N LEU A 102 -6.56 16.97 7.14
CA LEU A 102 -5.33 16.24 7.47
C LEU A 102 -5.59 14.77 7.78
N GLU A 103 -6.73 14.44 8.41
CA GLU A 103 -7.04 13.07 8.80
C GLU A 103 -7.17 12.19 7.56
N GLN A 104 -7.92 12.67 6.55
CA GLN A 104 -8.10 11.96 5.29
C GLN A 104 -6.81 11.89 4.46
N GLN A 105 -5.98 12.94 4.47
CA GLN A 105 -4.65 12.93 3.83
C GLN A 105 -3.75 11.85 4.45
N MET A 106 -3.69 11.79 5.78
CA MET A 106 -2.91 10.79 6.50
C MET A 106 -3.43 9.37 6.26
N GLU A 107 -4.74 9.19 6.21
CA GLU A 107 -5.34 7.89 5.90
C GLU A 107 -5.03 7.44 4.47
N THR A 108 -5.04 8.38 3.53
CA THR A 108 -4.68 8.10 2.13
C THR A 108 -3.22 7.68 2.00
N LEU A 109 -2.29 8.32 2.72
CA LEU A 109 -0.89 7.91 2.77
C LEU A 109 -0.71 6.50 3.34
N ARG A 110 -1.41 6.17 4.44
CA ARG A 110 -1.38 4.82 5.04
C ARG A 110 -1.93 3.78 4.09
N HIS A 111 -3.08 4.05 3.48
CA HIS A 111 -3.68 3.17 2.50
C HIS A 111 -2.76 2.96 1.29
N PHE A 112 -2.15 4.04 0.78
CA PHE A 112 -1.20 3.97 -0.34
C PHE A 112 0.00 3.07 0.00
N LYS A 113 0.61 3.24 1.18
CA LYS A 113 1.70 2.36 1.65
C LYS A 113 1.26 0.89 1.66
N LEU A 114 0.11 0.60 2.27
CA LEU A 114 -0.40 -0.77 2.40
C LEU A 114 -0.70 -1.40 1.04
N ALA A 115 -1.38 -0.66 0.15
CA ALA A 115 -1.75 -1.10 -1.18
C ALA A 115 -0.52 -1.44 -2.03
N HIS A 116 0.46 -0.54 -2.10
CA HIS A 116 1.68 -0.78 -2.86
C HIS A 116 2.55 -1.87 -2.23
N GLY A 117 2.56 -2.01 -0.89
CA GLY A 117 3.20 -3.14 -0.21
C GLY A 117 2.60 -4.49 -0.63
N LEU A 118 1.26 -4.57 -0.73
CA LEU A 118 0.58 -5.77 -1.24
C LEU A 118 0.91 -6.02 -2.71
N ARG A 119 0.90 -5.00 -3.57
CA ARG A 119 1.23 -5.14 -5.00
C ARG A 119 2.63 -5.70 -5.22
N VAL A 120 3.62 -5.26 -4.44
CA VAL A 120 4.99 -5.79 -4.51
C VAL A 120 5.02 -7.26 -4.13
N ALA A 121 4.42 -7.62 -2.99
CA ALA A 121 4.39 -9.00 -2.53
C ALA A 121 3.65 -9.90 -3.53
N ALA A 122 2.52 -9.44 -4.06
CA ALA A 122 1.76 -10.16 -5.08
C ALA A 122 2.56 -10.35 -6.38
N SER A 123 3.31 -9.33 -6.81
CA SER A 123 4.12 -9.37 -8.03
C SER A 123 5.37 -10.24 -7.89
N GLU A 124 5.97 -10.26 -6.70
CA GLU A 124 7.05 -11.19 -6.34
C GLU A 124 6.56 -12.63 -6.41
N ILE A 125 5.41 -12.92 -5.77
CA ILE A 125 4.77 -14.25 -5.80
C ILE A 125 4.43 -14.68 -7.24
N ALA A 126 3.90 -13.77 -8.05
CA ALA A 126 3.54 -14.03 -9.45
C ALA A 126 4.76 -14.09 -10.38
N GLY A 127 5.96 -13.73 -9.92
CA GLY A 127 7.17 -13.65 -10.72
C GLY A 127 7.18 -12.50 -11.75
N THR A 128 6.26 -11.54 -11.63
CA THR A 128 6.18 -10.36 -12.51
C THR A 128 7.10 -9.23 -12.06
N LEU A 129 7.58 -9.26 -10.81
CA LEU A 129 8.63 -8.39 -10.29
C LEU A 129 9.82 -9.24 -9.83
N PRO A 130 11.03 -9.06 -10.40
CA PRO A 130 12.22 -9.77 -9.93
C PRO A 130 12.55 -9.40 -8.48
N LEU A 131 13.00 -10.37 -7.68
CA LEU A 131 13.42 -10.16 -6.28
C LEU A 131 14.42 -8.99 -6.15
N MET A 132 15.38 -8.90 -7.08
CA MET A 132 16.38 -7.83 -7.11
C MET A 132 15.80 -6.42 -7.31
N LYS A 133 14.51 -6.30 -7.65
CA LYS A 133 13.79 -5.04 -7.86
C LYS A 133 12.79 -4.71 -6.75
N VAL A 134 12.60 -5.61 -5.79
CA VAL A 134 11.71 -5.40 -4.64
C VAL A 134 12.23 -4.24 -3.78
N SER A 135 13.51 -4.25 -3.41
CA SER A 135 14.09 -3.20 -2.57
C SER A 135 14.12 -1.83 -3.25
N ASP A 136 14.43 -1.79 -4.56
CA ASP A 136 14.36 -0.58 -5.38
C ASP A 136 12.95 0.04 -5.28
N TYR A 137 11.93 -0.76 -5.53
CA TYR A 137 10.55 -0.28 -5.52
C TYR A 137 10.08 0.18 -4.13
N LEU A 138 10.39 -0.59 -3.09
CA LEU A 138 10.01 -0.23 -1.72
C LEU A 138 10.71 1.07 -1.29
N THR A 139 11.92 1.32 -1.79
CA THR A 139 12.62 2.59 -1.55
C THR A 139 11.93 3.74 -2.29
N TRP A 140 11.56 3.56 -3.56
CA TRP A 140 10.78 4.57 -4.30
C TRP A 140 9.44 4.89 -3.63
N LEU A 141 8.77 3.88 -3.07
CA LEU A 141 7.55 4.07 -2.30
C LEU A 141 7.79 4.91 -1.05
N ALA A 142 8.86 4.61 -0.30
CA ALA A 142 9.22 5.39 0.88
C ALA A 142 9.56 6.84 0.52
N GLU A 143 10.34 7.06 -0.54
CA GLU A 143 10.70 8.39 -1.03
C GLU A 143 9.48 9.19 -1.48
N ALA A 144 8.59 8.60 -2.28
CA ALA A 144 7.35 9.25 -2.72
C ALA A 144 6.48 9.68 -1.54
N ILE A 145 6.33 8.83 -0.53
CA ILE A 145 5.59 9.15 0.69
C ILE A 145 6.29 10.27 1.47
N LEU A 146 7.62 10.22 1.62
CA LEU A 146 8.38 11.23 2.36
C LEU A 146 8.28 12.62 1.74
N VAL A 147 8.29 12.71 0.40
CA VAL A 147 8.10 13.98 -0.32
C VAL A 147 6.74 14.59 0.01
N GLU A 148 5.67 13.81 -0.05
CA GLU A 148 4.33 14.31 0.22
C GLU A 148 4.10 14.61 1.72
N VAL A 149 4.69 13.83 2.62
CA VAL A 149 4.68 14.11 4.07
C VAL A 149 5.42 15.40 4.41
N LEU A 150 6.56 15.65 3.76
CA LEU A 150 7.31 16.90 3.93
C LEU A 150 6.46 18.11 3.50
N GLU A 151 5.81 18.01 2.35
CA GLU A 151 4.93 19.08 1.84
C GLU A 151 3.74 19.33 2.78
N LEU A 152 3.12 18.28 3.29
CA LEU A 152 2.02 18.38 4.26
C LEU A 152 2.47 19.06 5.56
N ALA A 153 3.60 18.64 6.11
CA ALA A 153 4.15 19.22 7.33
C ALA A 153 4.55 20.69 7.12
N TRP A 154 5.18 20.99 5.99
CA TRP A 154 5.60 22.34 5.62
C TRP A 154 4.41 23.29 5.56
N ARG A 155 3.35 22.92 4.82
CA ARG A 155 2.13 23.75 4.70
C ARG A 155 1.51 24.06 6.06
N GLN A 156 1.39 23.07 6.95
CA GLN A 156 0.84 23.29 8.29
C GLN A 156 1.71 24.21 9.15
N LEU A 157 3.02 24.02 9.13
CA LEU A 157 3.96 24.86 9.88
C LEU A 157 3.93 26.29 9.37
N VAL A 158 3.91 26.49 8.05
CA VAL A 158 3.80 27.80 7.41
C VAL A 158 2.47 28.48 7.76
N GLN A 159 1.36 27.75 7.74
CA GLN A 159 0.05 28.30 8.12
C GLN A 159 0.02 28.79 9.58
N ARG A 160 0.69 28.06 10.48
CA ARG A 160 0.71 28.36 11.91
C ARG A 160 1.73 29.42 12.32
N HIS A 161 2.91 29.42 11.67
CA HIS A 161 4.07 30.19 12.10
C HIS A 161 4.57 31.22 11.07
N GLY A 162 3.98 31.25 9.87
CA GLY A 162 4.45 32.03 8.74
C GLY A 162 5.57 31.33 7.96
N ARG A 163 5.91 31.87 6.78
CA ARG A 163 7.03 31.35 5.97
C ARG A 163 8.36 31.75 6.62
N PRO A 164 9.30 30.82 6.84
CA PRO A 164 10.64 31.16 7.31
C PRO A 164 11.35 32.07 6.31
N LEU A 165 12.22 32.95 6.81
CA LEU A 165 13.04 33.83 6.00
C LEU A 165 14.51 33.38 6.05
N ARG A 166 15.20 33.52 4.92
CA ARG A 166 16.66 33.36 4.83
C ARG A 166 17.36 34.56 5.48
N ALA A 167 18.68 34.47 5.65
CA ALA A 167 19.50 35.54 6.24
C ALA A 167 19.44 36.87 5.47
N ASP A 168 19.15 36.83 4.17
CA ASP A 168 18.97 38.00 3.30
C ASP A 168 17.52 38.56 3.31
N GLY A 169 16.63 37.98 4.11
CA GLY A 169 15.23 38.39 4.23
C GLY A 169 14.30 37.79 3.17
N THR A 170 14.79 36.97 2.24
CA THR A 170 13.94 36.29 1.25
C THR A 170 13.21 35.09 1.86
N PRO A 171 12.00 34.71 1.37
CA PRO A 171 11.33 33.50 1.83
C PRO A 171 12.13 32.22 1.55
N CYS A 172 12.18 31.34 2.54
CA CYS A 172 12.63 29.96 2.39
C CYS A 172 11.46 29.13 1.83
N ASP A 173 11.71 28.30 0.82
CA ASP A 173 10.66 27.50 0.16
C ASP A 173 11.17 26.15 -0.33
N PRO A 174 10.79 25.08 0.39
CA PRO A 174 11.50 24.64 1.58
C PRO A 174 12.98 24.33 1.26
N ASP A 175 13.93 25.06 1.86
CA ASP A 175 15.35 24.66 1.89
C ASP A 175 15.57 23.55 2.93
N PHE A 176 14.77 22.49 2.87
CA PHE A 176 14.80 21.38 3.82
C PHE A 176 15.18 20.08 3.12
N VAL A 177 16.01 19.27 3.77
CA VAL A 177 16.45 17.98 3.23
C VAL A 177 16.18 16.85 4.22
N ILE A 178 15.71 15.72 3.70
CA ILE A 178 15.59 14.46 4.43
C ILE A 178 16.75 13.57 3.98
N VAL A 179 17.56 13.11 4.93
CA VAL A 179 18.70 12.21 4.64
C VAL A 179 18.36 10.81 5.13
N GLY A 180 18.21 9.86 4.19
CA GLY A 180 17.98 8.45 4.49
C GLY A 180 19.28 7.74 4.89
N TYR A 181 19.32 7.16 6.08
CA TYR A 181 20.43 6.31 6.55
C TYR A 181 20.00 4.82 6.58
N GLY A 182 20.97 3.92 6.76
CA GLY A 182 20.72 2.48 6.89
C GLY A 182 20.12 1.88 5.62
N LYS A 183 19.10 1.02 5.76
CA LYS A 183 18.48 0.32 4.63
C LYS A 183 17.87 1.26 3.58
N VAL A 184 17.30 2.39 4.01
CA VAL A 184 16.78 3.42 3.09
C VAL A 184 17.92 3.98 2.25
N GLY A 185 18.99 4.42 2.91
CA GLY A 185 20.16 5.00 2.22
C GLY A 185 20.95 4.01 1.38
N GLY A 186 20.85 2.71 1.69
CA GLY A 186 21.48 1.61 0.96
C GLY A 186 20.62 0.99 -0.16
N LEU A 187 19.37 1.44 -0.35
CA LEU A 187 18.40 0.82 -1.27
C LEU A 187 18.08 -0.65 -0.93
N GLU A 188 18.09 -0.99 0.37
CA GLU A 188 17.88 -2.35 0.89
C GLU A 188 16.55 -2.47 1.65
N PHE A 189 15.55 -1.68 1.28
CA PHE A 189 14.25 -1.66 1.96
C PHE A 189 13.51 -2.99 1.80
N GLY A 190 12.98 -3.54 2.89
CA GLY A 190 12.22 -4.80 2.89
C GLY A 190 10.76 -4.60 3.29
N HIS A 191 9.91 -5.61 3.08
CA HIS A 191 8.46 -5.53 3.35
C HIS A 191 8.08 -5.12 4.78
N GLY A 192 8.89 -5.50 5.78
CA GLY A 192 8.68 -5.15 7.18
C GLY A 192 9.48 -3.93 7.67
N SER A 193 10.12 -3.18 6.76
CA SER A 193 10.92 -2.00 7.10
C SER A 193 10.09 -0.72 7.23
#